data_AF-A0A6G9Z0R8-F1
#
_entry.id   AF-A0A6G9Z0R8-F1
#
_cell.length_a   1.000
_cell.length_b   1.000
_cell.length_c   1.000
_cell.angle_alpha   90.00
_cell.angle_beta   90.00
_cell.angle_gamma   90.00
#
_symmetry.space_group_name_H-M   'P 1'
#
loop_
_entity.id
_entity.type
_entity.pdbx_description
1 polymer ?
#
loop_
_entity_poly.entity_id
_entity_poly.type
_entity_poly.pdbx_seq_one_letter_code
_entity_poly.pdbx_strand_id
1 'polypeptide(L)'
;MTAFGNECIVGIDTYVAFTGSKGNRLRTQYLGRGGAILACALAGAASLVVPGWVAPASARPDTAVMKCDETGTVTWLDAGIPDSKTQVSWKNDKTYTNCELSNGFTLPAYPKTSTAVGTESASCDDVENHQGSGAIVWSDGTITKFEQKASKQDKSKGNGTGEFTLTIEAGNKFGVSTATDEDTLTAKGSCPGLTSAKTQGTLTIYQK
;
A
#
# COMPACT_ATOMS: atom_id res chain seq x y z
N MET A 1 53.67 13.80 8.66
CA MET A 1 52.42 14.58 8.83
C MET A 1 51.38 13.65 9.44
N THR A 2 50.86 14.13 10.55
CA THR A 2 49.78 13.67 11.44
C THR A 2 48.50 13.20 10.74
N ALA A 3 48.13 11.94 10.99
CA ALA A 3 46.99 11.43 11.79
C ALA A 3 45.61 12.14 11.83
N PHE A 4 44.60 11.27 12.06
CA PHE A 4 43.22 11.48 12.55
C PHE A 4 42.21 12.11 11.55
N GLY A 5 40.95 11.69 11.47
CA GLY A 5 40.21 10.70 12.24
C GLY A 5 38.79 10.61 11.68
N ASN A 6 38.24 9.39 11.60
CA ASN A 6 36.81 9.18 11.49
C ASN A 6 36.19 9.53 12.85
N GLU A 7 35.30 10.53 12.86
CA GLU A 7 34.38 10.90 13.93
C GLU A 7 33.02 11.13 13.24
N CYS A 8 31.83 10.80 13.76
CA CYS A 8 31.41 10.13 14.97
C CYS A 8 29.97 9.64 14.72
N ILE A 9 29.72 8.40 15.11
CA ILE A 9 28.56 7.90 15.88
C ILE A 9 27.27 8.75 15.87
N VAL A 10 26.19 8.17 15.34
CA VAL A 10 24.88 8.03 16.01
C VAL A 10 24.36 6.65 15.56
N GLY A 11 24.26 5.59 16.36
CA GLY A 11 23.71 5.55 17.70
C GLY A 11 22.19 5.44 17.63
N ILE A 12 21.65 4.36 17.06
CA ILE A 12 20.24 3.98 17.28
C ILE A 12 20.22 2.53 17.74
N ASP A 13 20.01 2.39 19.04
CA ASP A 13 19.64 1.15 19.72
C ASP A 13 18.48 0.49 18.99
N THR A 14 18.69 -0.68 18.41
CA THR A 14 17.57 -1.53 18.03
C THR A 14 17.14 -2.32 19.26
N TYR A 15 16.22 -1.75 20.03
CA TYR A 15 15.47 -2.47 21.06
C TYR A 15 14.53 -3.45 20.35
N VAL A 16 14.84 -4.75 20.41
CA VAL A 16 13.84 -5.78 20.10
C VAL A 16 13.24 -6.23 21.43
N ALA A 17 12.13 -5.59 21.82
CA ALA A 17 11.31 -6.06 22.92
C ALA A 17 10.36 -7.16 22.39
N PHE A 18 10.62 -8.41 22.77
CA PHE A 18 9.64 -9.49 22.61
C PHE A 18 8.72 -9.51 23.83
N THR A 19 7.46 -9.10 23.67
CA THR A 19 6.42 -9.31 24.67
C THR A 19 5.88 -10.73 24.55
N GLY A 20 6.58 -11.68 25.19
CA GLY A 20 6.09 -13.02 25.43
C GLY A 20 5.21 -13.07 26.68
N SER A 21 3.93 -13.36 26.50
CA SER A 21 2.95 -13.61 27.56
C SER A 21 3.36 -14.82 28.42
N LYS A 22 3.13 -14.69 29.74
CA LYS A 22 3.21 -15.70 30.82
C LYS A 22 4.59 -15.95 31.45
N GLY A 23 4.85 -15.17 32.49
CA GLY A 23 5.52 -15.56 33.74
C GLY A 23 6.70 -16.52 33.68
N ASN A 24 7.92 -15.99 33.59
CA ASN A 24 9.02 -16.44 34.45
C ASN A 24 10.19 -15.45 34.42
N ARG A 25 10.73 -15.11 35.60
CA ARG A 25 11.93 -14.28 35.76
C ARG A 25 13.13 -15.00 35.11
N LEU A 26 13.84 -14.33 34.21
CA LEU A 26 15.17 -14.77 33.80
C LEU A 26 16.21 -13.68 34.04
N ARG A 27 17.25 -14.09 34.78
CA ARG A 27 18.46 -13.36 35.11
C ARG A 27 19.25 -13.07 33.84
N THR A 28 19.69 -11.83 33.70
CA THR A 28 20.74 -11.43 32.75
C THR A 28 22.06 -12.09 33.16
N GLN A 29 22.66 -12.88 32.26
CA GLN A 29 24.07 -13.27 32.33
C GLN A 29 24.76 -12.78 31.05
N TYR A 30 25.65 -11.81 31.22
CA TYR A 30 26.66 -11.43 30.23
C TYR A 30 27.84 -12.40 30.33
N LEU A 31 28.26 -12.96 29.20
CA LEU A 31 29.55 -13.63 29.06
C LEU A 31 30.12 -13.29 27.67
N GLY A 32 31.14 -12.43 27.68
CA GLY A 32 31.94 -12.14 26.50
C GLY A 32 32.92 -13.26 26.17
N ARG A 33 33.38 -13.25 24.91
CA ARG A 33 34.61 -13.84 24.34
C ARG A 33 34.47 -13.64 22.82
N GLY A 34 35.27 -12.83 22.12
CA GLY A 34 36.71 -12.94 22.02
C GLY A 34 37.03 -13.85 20.82
N GLY A 35 37.51 -13.29 19.71
CA GLY A 35 37.93 -14.08 18.54
C GLY A 35 38.19 -13.24 17.30
N ALA A 36 39.39 -12.66 17.20
CA ALA A 36 39.96 -12.24 15.93
C ALA A 36 40.53 -13.46 15.21
N ILE A 37 40.20 -13.66 13.93
CA ILE A 37 40.96 -14.55 13.05
C ILE A 37 41.33 -13.77 11.79
N LEU A 38 42.62 -13.46 11.72
CA LEU A 38 43.38 -13.12 10.53
C LEU A 38 43.74 -14.45 9.85
N ALA A 39 43.35 -14.66 8.59
CA ALA A 39 43.88 -15.75 7.78
C ALA A 39 43.98 -15.32 6.31
N CYS A 40 45.20 -15.42 5.79
CA CYS A 40 45.63 -15.10 4.44
C CYS A 40 45.05 -16.04 3.36
N ALA A 41 45.14 -15.55 2.13
CA ALA A 41 44.71 -16.13 0.88
C ALA A 41 45.17 -17.57 0.59
N LEU A 42 44.30 -18.34 -0.08
CA LEU A 42 44.66 -19.42 -0.98
C LEU A 42 43.79 -19.32 -2.24
N ALA A 43 44.46 -19.29 -3.39
CA ALA A 43 43.86 -19.43 -4.71
C ALA A 43 43.35 -20.88 -4.89
N GLY A 44 42.11 -21.04 -5.35
CA GLY A 44 41.50 -22.31 -5.68
C GLY A 44 40.26 -22.08 -6.52
N ALA A 45 40.27 -22.62 -7.73
CA ALA A 45 39.32 -22.34 -8.79
C ALA A 45 37.91 -22.92 -8.56
N ALA A 46 36.93 -22.17 -9.08
CA ALA A 46 35.65 -22.62 -9.64
C ALA A 46 34.76 -23.57 -8.81
N SER A 47 33.74 -22.98 -8.18
CA SER A 47 32.34 -23.41 -8.33
C SER A 47 31.46 -22.25 -7.84
N LEU A 48 31.07 -21.39 -8.78
CA LEU A 48 30.11 -20.31 -8.55
C LEU A 48 28.73 -20.92 -8.33
N VAL A 49 28.42 -21.28 -7.09
CA VAL A 49 27.02 -21.40 -6.64
C VAL A 49 26.70 -20.08 -5.98
N VAL A 50 26.23 -19.13 -6.78
CA VAL A 50 25.76 -17.84 -6.27
C VAL A 50 24.52 -18.14 -5.41
N PRO A 51 24.51 -17.84 -4.10
CA PRO A 51 23.27 -17.84 -3.33
C PRO A 51 22.37 -16.82 -4.00
N GLY A 52 21.15 -17.24 -4.37
CA GLY A 52 20.17 -16.40 -5.04
C GLY A 52 20.09 -15.04 -4.35
N TRP A 53 20.59 -14.03 -5.05
CA TRP A 53 20.28 -12.65 -4.74
C TRP A 53 18.77 -12.55 -4.94
N VAL A 54 18.02 -12.66 -3.84
CA VAL A 54 16.71 -12.05 -3.79
C VAL A 54 17.01 -10.59 -4.10
N ALA A 55 16.64 -10.15 -5.30
CA ALA A 55 16.75 -8.74 -5.64
C ALA A 55 16.12 -7.99 -4.47
N PRO A 56 16.85 -7.08 -3.80
CA PRO A 56 16.21 -6.23 -2.81
C PRO A 56 15.02 -5.59 -3.53
N ALA A 57 13.84 -5.65 -2.91
CA ALA A 57 12.64 -4.99 -3.43
C ALA A 57 13.06 -3.63 -3.97
N SER A 58 12.97 -3.45 -5.29
CA SER A 58 13.46 -2.24 -5.95
C SER A 58 12.98 -1.05 -5.14
N ALA A 59 13.93 -0.31 -4.58
CA ALA A 59 13.64 0.95 -3.91
C ALA A 59 12.83 1.78 -4.90
N ARG A 60 11.57 2.10 -4.54
CA ARG A 60 10.63 2.87 -5.36
C ARG A 60 11.36 4.07 -5.96
N PRO A 61 11.50 4.19 -7.29
CA PRO A 61 11.76 5.49 -7.90
C PRO A 61 10.43 6.23 -8.10
N ASP A 62 9.49 6.15 -7.16
CA ASP A 62 8.11 6.57 -7.40
C ASP A 62 7.98 8.07 -7.08
N THR A 63 8.47 8.93 -7.98
CA THR A 63 8.11 10.34 -7.91
C THR A 63 6.62 10.43 -8.21
N ALA A 64 5.82 10.89 -7.23
CA ALA A 64 4.40 11.16 -7.47
C ALA A 64 4.29 12.11 -8.65
N VAL A 65 3.56 11.70 -9.69
CA VAL A 65 3.42 12.51 -10.90
C VAL A 65 2.12 13.27 -10.90
N MET A 66 1.05 12.71 -10.32
CA MET A 66 -0.27 13.32 -10.34
C MET A 66 -1.00 13.06 -9.03
N LYS A 67 -1.72 14.06 -8.56
CA LYS A 67 -2.66 13.94 -7.44
C LYS A 67 -4.02 14.47 -7.88
N CYS A 68 -5.09 13.73 -7.61
CA CYS A 68 -6.46 14.14 -7.91
C CYS A 68 -7.32 13.99 -6.66
N ASP A 69 -8.24 14.93 -6.45
CA ASP A 69 -9.33 14.75 -5.51
C ASP A 69 -10.32 13.73 -6.09
N GLU A 70 -10.89 12.88 -5.24
CA GLU A 70 -11.90 11.93 -5.66
C GLU A 70 -13.18 12.03 -4.82
N THR A 71 -14.29 11.75 -5.49
CA THR A 71 -15.58 11.54 -4.85
C THR A 71 -16.28 10.38 -5.53
N GLY A 72 -17.04 9.61 -4.77
CA GLY A 72 -17.70 8.44 -5.34
C GLY A 72 -18.74 7.82 -4.44
N THR A 73 -19.14 6.61 -4.80
CA THR A 73 -20.09 5.81 -4.05
C THR A 73 -19.70 4.35 -4.16
N VAL A 74 -19.48 3.72 -3.01
CA VAL A 74 -19.43 2.26 -2.91
C VAL A 74 -20.83 1.72 -2.67
N THR A 75 -21.15 0.64 -3.35
CA THR A 75 -22.39 -0.12 -3.22
C THR A 75 -22.03 -1.55 -2.89
N TRP A 76 -22.51 -2.04 -1.74
CA TRP A 76 -22.46 -3.46 -1.41
C TRP A 76 -23.64 -4.15 -2.07
N LEU A 77 -23.36 -5.24 -2.78
CA LEU A 77 -24.36 -6.00 -3.52
C LEU A 77 -25.19 -6.87 -2.56
N ASP A 78 -26.28 -7.42 -3.08
CA ASP A 78 -27.22 -8.27 -2.33
C ASP A 78 -27.78 -7.59 -1.06
N ALA A 79 -27.68 -8.24 0.10
CA ALA A 79 -28.25 -7.76 1.36
C ALA A 79 -27.42 -6.65 2.05
N GLY A 80 -26.31 -6.21 1.45
CA GLY A 80 -25.39 -5.23 2.02
C GLY A 80 -24.48 -5.82 3.11
N ILE A 81 -23.95 -4.95 3.99
CA ILE A 81 -23.03 -5.36 5.05
C ILE A 81 -23.76 -6.15 6.14
N PRO A 82 -23.33 -7.38 6.45
CA PRO A 82 -23.91 -8.21 7.51
C PRO A 82 -23.49 -7.76 8.91
N ASP A 83 -24.12 -8.34 9.92
CA ASP A 83 -23.76 -8.15 11.33
C ASP A 83 -22.48 -8.91 11.71
N SER A 84 -22.31 -10.12 11.17
CA SER A 84 -21.12 -10.96 11.36
C SER A 84 -20.25 -10.94 10.11
N LYS A 85 -18.94 -11.07 10.30
CA LYS A 85 -17.96 -10.98 9.21
C LYS A 85 -18.23 -12.05 8.15
N THR A 86 -18.59 -11.63 6.94
CA THR A 86 -18.80 -12.50 5.79
C THR A 86 -18.25 -11.89 4.52
N GLN A 87 -18.07 -12.72 3.50
CA GLN A 87 -17.70 -12.23 2.19
C GLN A 87 -18.89 -11.51 1.54
N VAL A 88 -18.66 -10.28 1.10
CA VAL A 88 -19.62 -9.46 0.35
C VAL A 88 -18.99 -8.98 -0.95
N SER A 89 -19.81 -8.84 -1.98
CA SER A 89 -19.39 -8.22 -3.24
C SER A 89 -19.72 -6.73 -3.21
N TRP A 90 -18.91 -5.94 -3.91
CA TRP A 90 -19.10 -4.49 -3.96
C TRP A 90 -18.79 -3.94 -5.35
N LYS A 91 -19.34 -2.75 -5.62
CA LYS A 91 -19.03 -1.89 -6.75
C LYS A 91 -18.69 -0.49 -6.24
N ASN A 92 -17.64 0.12 -6.74
CA ASN A 92 -17.26 1.49 -6.41
C ASN A 92 -17.18 2.31 -7.69
N ASP A 93 -17.96 3.39 -7.76
CA ASP A 93 -17.93 4.34 -8.87
C ASP A 93 -17.35 5.67 -8.35
N LYS A 94 -16.32 6.19 -9.02
CA LYS A 94 -15.62 7.42 -8.63
C LYS A 94 -15.54 8.42 -9.78
N THR A 95 -15.48 9.70 -9.40
CA THR A 95 -15.15 10.85 -10.24
C THR A 95 -13.95 11.56 -9.66
N TYR A 96 -13.04 11.98 -10.54
CA TYR A 96 -11.81 12.67 -10.18
C TYR A 96 -11.85 14.13 -10.62
N THR A 97 -11.40 15.01 -9.75
CA THR A 97 -11.35 16.46 -9.96
C THR A 97 -10.03 17.03 -9.44
N ASN A 98 -9.74 18.31 -9.74
CA ASN A 98 -8.57 19.02 -9.24
C ASN A 98 -7.26 18.22 -9.43
N CYS A 99 -7.11 17.59 -10.59
CA CYS A 99 -5.91 16.82 -10.90
C CYS A 99 -4.72 17.76 -11.15
N GLU A 100 -3.70 17.65 -10.32
CA GLU A 100 -2.48 18.45 -10.37
C GLU A 100 -1.26 17.58 -10.66
N LEU A 101 -0.32 18.09 -11.47
CA LEU A 101 1.00 17.49 -11.62
C LEU A 101 1.95 18.02 -10.55
N SER A 102 2.82 17.16 -10.03
CA SER A 102 3.87 17.55 -9.08
C SER A 102 4.90 18.52 -9.66
N ASN A 103 4.98 18.65 -10.99
CA ASN A 103 5.96 19.47 -11.70
C ASN A 103 5.35 20.68 -12.44
N GLY A 104 4.06 20.98 -12.26
CA GLY A 104 3.41 22.17 -12.84
C GLY A 104 3.26 22.16 -14.37
N PHE A 105 3.48 21.03 -15.04
CA PHE A 105 3.27 20.90 -16.48
C PHE A 105 1.77 20.76 -16.82
N THR A 106 1.43 20.88 -18.11
CA THR A 106 0.08 20.59 -18.60
C THR A 106 -0.14 19.08 -18.68
N LEU A 107 -1.23 18.60 -18.07
CA LEU A 107 -1.62 17.19 -18.11
C LEU A 107 -1.98 16.74 -19.54
N PRO A 108 -1.25 15.77 -20.14
CA PRO A 108 -1.64 15.26 -21.46
C PRO A 108 -2.94 14.44 -21.40
N ALA A 109 -3.23 13.85 -20.24
CA ALA A 109 -4.48 13.19 -19.88
C ALA A 109 -4.57 13.13 -18.35
N TYR A 110 -5.77 13.04 -17.81
CA TYR A 110 -6.04 12.88 -16.36
C TYR A 110 -7.23 11.94 -16.15
N PRO A 111 -7.30 11.22 -15.03
CA PRO A 111 -8.43 10.34 -14.76
C PRO A 111 -9.69 11.19 -14.61
N LYS A 112 -10.79 10.79 -15.25
CA LYS A 112 -12.09 11.45 -15.10
C LYS A 112 -13.01 10.66 -14.20
N THR A 113 -13.10 9.37 -14.46
CA THR A 113 -13.96 8.45 -13.70
C THR A 113 -13.30 7.10 -13.57
N SER A 114 -13.67 6.34 -12.56
CA SER A 114 -13.37 4.92 -12.49
C SER A 114 -14.57 4.14 -11.99
N THR A 115 -14.60 2.87 -12.39
CA THR A 115 -15.51 1.88 -11.83
C THR A 115 -14.68 0.66 -11.45
N ALA A 116 -14.80 0.23 -10.20
CA ALA A 116 -14.21 -0.98 -9.68
C ALA A 116 -15.29 -1.92 -9.15
N VAL A 117 -15.03 -3.22 -9.24
CA VAL A 117 -15.82 -4.27 -8.61
C VAL A 117 -14.89 -5.23 -7.89
N GLY A 118 -15.38 -5.83 -6.82
CA GLY A 118 -14.58 -6.77 -6.06
C GLY A 118 -15.33 -7.41 -4.92
N THR A 119 -14.54 -7.97 -4.00
CA THR A 119 -15.06 -8.61 -2.79
C THR A 119 -14.29 -8.13 -1.57
N GLU A 120 -14.93 -8.19 -0.42
CA GLU A 120 -14.29 -7.99 0.88
C GLU A 120 -14.92 -8.93 1.91
N SER A 121 -14.20 -9.21 2.99
CA SER A 121 -14.75 -9.85 4.18
C SER A 121 -15.12 -8.76 5.17
N ALA A 122 -16.42 -8.48 5.33
CA ALA A 122 -16.89 -7.31 6.06
C ALA A 122 -17.96 -7.63 7.11
N SER A 123 -17.94 -6.84 8.17
CA SER A 123 -19.03 -6.63 9.13
C SER A 123 -19.23 -5.13 9.35
N CYS A 124 -20.05 -4.75 10.33
CA CYS A 124 -20.25 -3.35 10.68
C CYS A 124 -19.00 -2.64 11.21
N ASP A 125 -18.15 -3.36 11.94
CA ASP A 125 -16.99 -2.81 12.64
C ASP A 125 -15.67 -3.44 12.19
N ASP A 126 -15.67 -4.15 11.06
CA ASP A 126 -14.49 -4.83 10.57
C ASP A 126 -14.53 -5.02 9.05
N VAL A 127 -13.35 -5.00 8.43
CA VAL A 127 -13.15 -5.25 7.00
C VAL A 127 -11.76 -5.84 6.76
N GLU A 128 -11.71 -6.90 5.96
CA GLU A 128 -10.49 -7.61 5.56
C GLU A 128 -10.56 -8.08 4.12
N ASN A 129 -9.41 -8.45 3.55
CA ASN A 129 -9.32 -9.08 2.23
C ASN A 129 -10.03 -8.27 1.13
N HIS A 130 -10.00 -6.94 1.24
CA HIS A 130 -10.59 -6.05 0.26
C HIS A 130 -9.72 -6.01 -0.99
N GLN A 131 -10.25 -6.54 -2.08
CA GLN A 131 -9.58 -6.61 -3.36
C GLN A 131 -10.59 -6.51 -4.50
N GLY A 132 -10.16 -5.96 -5.62
CA GLY A 132 -11.01 -5.80 -6.78
C GLY A 132 -10.23 -5.45 -8.03
N SER A 133 -10.95 -5.20 -9.10
CA SER A 133 -10.40 -4.71 -10.34
C SER A 133 -11.38 -3.74 -10.98
N GLY A 134 -10.87 -2.89 -11.86
CA GLY A 134 -11.67 -1.84 -12.44
C GLY A 134 -11.06 -1.26 -13.69
N ALA A 135 -11.66 -0.16 -14.13
CA ALA A 135 -11.16 0.64 -15.23
C ALA A 135 -11.23 2.12 -14.90
N ILE A 136 -10.20 2.86 -15.31
CA ILE A 136 -10.13 4.32 -15.28
C ILE A 136 -10.41 4.82 -16.70
N VAL A 137 -11.35 5.74 -16.84
CA VAL A 137 -11.57 6.51 -18.07
C VAL A 137 -10.82 7.82 -17.96
N TRP A 138 -9.96 8.08 -18.93
CA TRP A 138 -9.11 9.27 -18.96
C TRP A 138 -9.75 10.40 -19.75
N SER A 139 -9.26 11.63 -19.55
CA SER A 139 -9.78 12.82 -20.21
C SER A 139 -9.55 12.86 -21.72
N ASP A 140 -8.60 12.07 -22.24
CA ASP A 140 -8.36 11.86 -23.67
C ASP A 140 -9.23 10.73 -24.28
N GLY A 141 -10.12 10.12 -23.48
CA GLY A 141 -11.01 9.05 -23.89
C GLY A 141 -10.40 7.65 -23.83
N THR A 142 -9.11 7.52 -23.49
CA THR A 142 -8.50 6.21 -23.26
C THR A 142 -9.06 5.55 -22.00
N ILE A 143 -8.95 4.22 -21.94
CA ILE A 143 -9.41 3.43 -20.81
C ILE A 143 -8.27 2.50 -20.40
N THR A 144 -7.90 2.51 -19.12
CA THR A 144 -6.93 1.56 -18.55
C THR A 144 -7.56 0.73 -17.47
N LYS A 145 -7.26 -0.57 -17.48
CA LYS A 145 -7.65 -1.45 -16.40
C LYS A 145 -6.69 -1.32 -15.23
N PHE A 146 -7.17 -1.71 -14.05
CA PHE A 146 -6.33 -1.81 -12.88
C PHE A 146 -6.79 -2.94 -11.96
N GLU A 147 -5.86 -3.45 -11.17
CA GLU A 147 -6.13 -4.25 -10.00
C GLU A 147 -5.96 -3.40 -8.74
N GLN A 148 -6.80 -3.63 -7.74
CA GLN A 148 -6.73 -2.93 -6.46
C GLN A 148 -6.67 -3.90 -5.29
N LYS A 149 -5.89 -3.52 -4.28
CA LYS A 149 -5.82 -4.23 -3.00
C LYS A 149 -5.65 -3.25 -1.85
N ALA A 150 -6.36 -3.49 -0.75
CA ALA A 150 -6.17 -2.71 0.46
C ALA A 150 -4.76 -2.91 1.03
N SER A 151 -4.11 -1.78 1.30
CA SER A 151 -2.83 -1.69 2.01
C SER A 151 -3.04 -1.34 3.47
N LYS A 152 -4.02 -0.50 3.78
CA LYS A 152 -4.53 -0.21 5.13
C LYS A 152 -6.02 0.06 5.07
N GLN A 153 -6.74 -0.27 6.13
CA GLN A 153 -8.15 0.06 6.25
C GLN A 153 -8.61 -0.01 7.70
N ASP A 154 -9.59 0.81 8.04
CA ASP A 154 -10.35 0.73 9.28
C ASP A 154 -11.84 0.81 8.97
N LYS A 155 -12.65 0.31 9.90
CA LYS A 155 -14.10 0.40 9.79
C LYS A 155 -14.74 0.46 11.18
N SER A 156 -15.70 1.36 11.35
CA SER A 156 -16.62 1.36 12.47
C SER A 156 -18.00 1.85 12.05
N LYS A 157 -19.04 1.09 12.41
CA LYS A 157 -20.44 1.36 12.07
C LYS A 157 -20.66 1.66 10.58
N GLY A 158 -19.94 0.98 9.70
CA GLY A 158 -20.02 1.20 8.24
C GLY A 158 -19.31 2.44 7.70
N ASN A 159 -18.61 3.21 8.54
CA ASN A 159 -17.71 4.30 8.16
C ASN A 159 -16.26 3.88 8.35
N GLY A 160 -15.31 4.57 7.74
CA GLY A 160 -13.88 4.31 7.98
C GLY A 160 -12.97 4.90 6.93
N THR A 161 -11.68 4.64 7.04
CA THR A 161 -10.69 5.03 6.03
C THR A 161 -10.05 3.81 5.37
N GLY A 162 -9.55 4.00 4.15
CA GLY A 162 -8.86 2.96 3.38
C GLY A 162 -7.74 3.56 2.53
N GLU A 163 -6.62 2.85 2.46
CA GLU A 163 -5.52 3.10 1.53
C GLU A 163 -5.39 1.87 0.63
N PHE A 164 -5.57 2.05 -0.67
CA PHE A 164 -5.55 0.99 -1.66
C PHE A 164 -4.40 1.21 -2.63
N THR A 165 -3.65 0.14 -2.90
CA THR A 165 -2.66 0.15 -3.97
C THR A 165 -3.30 -0.32 -5.26
N LEU A 166 -3.20 0.52 -6.29
CA LEU A 166 -3.66 0.26 -7.64
C LEU A 166 -2.47 -0.12 -8.52
N THR A 167 -2.59 -1.24 -9.23
CA THR A 167 -1.67 -1.61 -10.31
C THR A 167 -2.37 -1.32 -11.63
N ILE A 168 -1.96 -0.25 -12.32
CA ILE A 168 -2.57 0.17 -13.59
C ILE A 168 -1.89 -0.58 -14.73
N GLU A 169 -2.70 -1.27 -15.54
CA GLU A 169 -2.20 -1.98 -16.72
C GLU A 169 -1.62 -1.00 -17.76
N ALA A 170 -0.66 -1.47 -18.55
CA ALA A 170 -0.11 -0.70 -19.65
C ALA A 170 -1.21 -0.33 -20.68
N GLY A 171 -1.12 0.89 -21.23
CA GLY A 171 -2.06 1.34 -22.27
C GLY A 171 -2.35 2.84 -22.29
N ASN A 172 -1.84 3.61 -21.32
CA ASN A 172 -1.89 5.06 -21.33
C ASN A 172 -0.49 5.68 -21.51
N LYS A 173 -0.43 7.01 -21.60
CA LYS A 173 0.81 7.79 -21.68
C LYS A 173 1.65 7.76 -20.40
N PHE A 174 1.14 7.17 -19.32
CA PHE A 174 1.83 7.02 -18.04
C PHE A 174 2.50 5.65 -17.88
N GLY A 175 2.28 4.72 -18.82
CA GLY A 175 2.91 3.40 -18.84
C GLY A 175 2.35 2.47 -17.76
N VAL A 176 3.19 1.54 -17.28
CA VAL A 176 2.87 0.72 -16.11
C VAL A 176 3.07 1.59 -14.87
N SER A 177 1.99 2.20 -14.40
CA SER A 177 1.98 3.03 -13.20
C SER A 177 1.45 2.25 -12.00
N THR A 178 2.01 2.53 -10.83
CA THR A 178 1.32 2.27 -9.56
C THR A 178 0.56 3.53 -9.18
N ALA A 179 -0.55 3.37 -8.48
CA ALA A 179 -1.22 4.47 -7.81
C ALA A 179 -1.61 4.09 -6.39
N THR A 180 -1.71 5.08 -5.53
CA THR A 180 -2.28 4.96 -4.19
C THR A 180 -3.59 5.71 -4.18
N ASP A 181 -4.61 5.09 -3.62
CA ASP A 181 -5.97 5.59 -3.53
C ASP A 181 -6.37 5.63 -2.05
N GLU A 182 -6.56 6.83 -1.51
CA GLU A 182 -6.83 7.08 -0.09
C GLU A 182 -8.27 7.58 0.09
N ASP A 183 -9.17 6.69 0.51
CA ASP A 183 -10.59 6.98 0.68
C ASP A 183 -10.99 7.14 2.15
N THR A 184 -11.97 8.02 2.37
CA THR A 184 -12.84 8.02 3.55
C THR A 184 -14.26 7.62 3.14
N LEU A 185 -14.79 6.61 3.82
CA LEU A 185 -16.15 6.11 3.66
C LEU A 185 -17.08 6.78 4.68
N THR A 186 -18.13 7.42 4.16
CA THR A 186 -19.20 8.02 4.95
C THR A 186 -20.54 7.39 4.60
N ALA A 187 -21.11 6.63 5.53
CA ALA A 187 -22.40 5.98 5.41
C ALA A 187 -23.52 6.79 6.05
N LYS A 188 -24.69 6.82 5.42
CA LYS A 188 -25.93 7.32 6.01
C LYS A 188 -26.87 6.15 6.24
N GLY A 189 -26.95 5.65 7.47
CA GLY A 189 -27.80 4.52 7.82
C GLY A 189 -27.29 3.76 9.03
N SER A 190 -28.04 2.74 9.43
CA SER A 190 -27.63 1.77 10.44
C SER A 190 -26.99 0.56 9.78
N CYS A 191 -25.94 0.05 10.40
CA CYS A 191 -25.40 -1.27 10.10
C CYS A 191 -25.87 -2.22 11.21
N PRO A 192 -26.28 -3.47 10.89
CA PRO A 192 -26.20 -4.19 9.61
C PRO A 192 -27.24 -3.76 8.55
N GLY A 193 -27.03 -4.19 7.30
CA GLY A 193 -27.89 -3.92 6.14
C GLY A 193 -27.48 -2.71 5.31
N LEU A 194 -26.29 -2.16 5.55
CA LEU A 194 -25.79 -1.01 4.79
C LEU A 194 -25.43 -1.43 3.37
N THR A 195 -26.13 -0.86 2.37
CA THR A 195 -25.94 -1.19 0.95
C THR A 195 -25.17 -0.14 0.16
N SER A 196 -24.95 1.06 0.71
CA SER A 196 -24.14 2.08 0.05
C SER A 196 -23.49 3.05 1.03
N ALA A 197 -22.35 3.61 0.64
CA ALA A 197 -21.68 4.69 1.33
C ALA A 197 -21.00 5.63 0.32
N LYS A 198 -20.82 6.89 0.71
CA LYS A 198 -20.05 7.84 -0.08
C LYS A 198 -18.57 7.61 0.15
N THR A 199 -17.78 7.70 -0.91
CA THR A 199 -16.32 7.76 -0.86
C THR A 199 -15.86 9.19 -1.16
N GLN A 200 -14.86 9.64 -0.44
CA GLN A 200 -14.16 10.89 -0.70
C GLN A 200 -12.70 10.71 -0.33
N GLY A 201 -11.79 11.21 -1.15
CA GLY A 201 -10.40 10.84 -0.98
C GLY A 201 -9.44 11.50 -1.95
N THR A 202 -8.33 10.82 -2.19
CA THR A 202 -7.27 11.25 -3.10
C THR A 202 -6.69 10.07 -3.87
N LEU A 203 -6.61 10.21 -5.18
CA LEU A 203 -5.80 9.35 -6.04
C LEU A 203 -4.43 9.98 -6.31
N THR A 204 -3.35 9.26 -6.00
CA THR A 204 -1.97 9.64 -6.30
C THR A 204 -1.34 8.64 -7.26
N ILE A 205 -0.93 9.10 -8.45
CA ILE A 205 -0.32 8.27 -9.49
C ILE A 205 1.20 8.46 -9.48
N TYR A 206 1.93 7.36 -9.61
CA TYR A 206 3.40 7.32 -9.66
C TYR A 206 3.86 6.81 -11.02
N GLN A 207 4.92 7.42 -11.56
CA GLN A 207 5.65 6.84 -12.70
C GLN A 207 6.72 5.89 -12.17
N LYS A 208 6.85 4.73 -12.82
CA LYS A 208 7.98 3.82 -12.65
C LYS A 208 9.20 4.27 -13.44
#